data_AF-A6M2B5-F1
#
_entry.id   AF-A6M2B5-F1
#
_cell.length_a   1.000
_cell.length_b   1.000
_cell.length_c   1.000
_cell.angle_alpha   90.00
_cell.angle_beta   90.00
_cell.angle_gamma   90.00
#
_symmetry.space_group_name_H-M   'P 1'
#
loop_
_entity.id
_entity.type
_entity.pdbx_description
1 polymer ?
#
loop_
_entity_poly.entity_id
_entity_poly.type
_entity_poly.pdbx_seq_one_letter_code
_entity_poly.pdbx_strand_id
1 'polypeptide(L)' 'MILINCALRQDDIINIVENIEVENEKVFKFVRKEGIKILFECSLSDQQNAAAIAKQSIKDTELGKVLYFGVSVQ' A
#
# COMPACT_ATOMS: atom_id res chain seq x y z
N MET A 1 -8.73 -5.41 -5.35
CA MET A 1 -7.29 -5.03 -5.38
C MET A 1 -7.11 -3.79 -4.53
N ILE A 2 -5.88 -3.34 -4.23
CA ILE A 2 -5.69 -2.00 -3.63
C ILE A 2 -4.88 -1.10 -4.54
N LEU A 3 -5.21 0.18 -4.50
CA LEU A 3 -4.55 1.23 -5.26
C LEU A 3 -4.08 2.32 -4.29
N ILE A 4 -2.82 2.70 -4.44
CA ILE A 4 -2.20 3.77 -3.67
C ILE A 4 -1.87 4.93 -4.63
N ASN A 5 -2.40 6.12 -4.33
CA ASN A 5 -2.05 7.34 -5.05
C ASN A 5 -0.94 8.06 -4.28
N CYS A 6 0.26 8.13 -4.83
CA CYS A 6 1.37 8.93 -4.30
C CYS A 6 2.29 9.40 -5.43
N ALA A 7 2.56 10.71 -5.49
CA ALA A 7 3.39 11.29 -6.55
C ALA A 7 4.89 11.11 -6.31
N LEU A 8 5.31 10.98 -5.05
CA LEU A 8 6.71 10.92 -4.64
C LEU A 8 7.01 9.58 -3.96
N ARG A 9 8.28 9.18 -3.96
CA ARG A 9 8.78 8.06 -3.13
C ARG A 9 8.03 6.75 -3.38
N GLN A 10 7.58 6.52 -4.61
CA GLN A 10 6.75 5.36 -4.93
C GLN A 10 7.48 4.02 -4.67
N ASP A 11 8.80 3.97 -4.89
CA ASP A 11 9.60 2.76 -4.59
C ASP A 11 9.66 2.48 -3.09
N ASP A 12 9.78 3.51 -2.25
CA ASP A 12 9.72 3.36 -0.80
C ASP A 12 8.35 2.84 -0.35
N ILE A 13 7.26 3.38 -0.93
CA ILE A 13 5.90 2.90 -0.67
C ILE A 13 5.73 1.44 -1.09
N ILE A 14 6.25 1.05 -2.26
CA ILE A 14 6.23 -0.34 -2.72
C ILE A 14 6.93 -1.24 -1.71
N ASN A 15 8.14 -0.88 -1.30
CA ASN A 15 8.90 -1.64 -0.32
C ASN A 15 8.16 -1.76 1.02
N ILE A 16 7.53 -0.69 1.51
CA ILE A 16 6.75 -0.73 2.75
C ILE A 16 5.59 -1.72 2.60
N VAL A 17 4.80 -1.60 1.53
CA VAL A 17 3.56 -2.35 1.35
C VAL A 17 3.82 -3.84 1.08
N GLU A 18 4.84 -4.19 0.28
CA GLU A 18 5.22 -5.59 0.02
C GLU A 18 5.87 -6.29 1.23
N ASN A 19 6.20 -5.56 2.30
CA ASN A 19 6.69 -6.11 3.55
C ASN A 19 5.63 -6.12 4.67
N ILE A 20 4.38 -5.76 4.38
CA ILE A 20 3.30 -5.92 5.34
C ILE A 20 2.95 -7.41 5.44
N GLU A 21 2.98 -7.91 6.67
CA GLU A 21 2.59 -9.26 7.01
C GLU A 21 1.33 -9.26 7.87
N VAL A 22 0.40 -10.16 7.53
CA VAL A 22 -0.79 -10.47 8.35
C VAL A 22 -0.73 -11.97 8.60
N GLU A 23 -0.82 -12.36 9.88
CA GLU A 23 -0.67 -13.78 10.29
C GLU A 23 0.65 -14.43 9.82
N ASN A 24 1.72 -13.63 9.69
CA ASN A 24 3.05 -14.00 9.17
C ASN A 24 3.09 -14.34 7.66
N GLU A 25 2.09 -13.89 6.90
CA GLU A 25 2.09 -13.99 5.45
C GLU A 25 2.12 -12.61 4.80
N LYS A 26 2.89 -12.48 3.71
CA LYS A 26 2.87 -11.27 2.88
C LYS A 26 1.58 -11.22 2.09
N VAL A 27 0.73 -10.25 2.39
CA VAL A 27 -0.63 -10.18 1.82
C VAL A 27 -0.79 -9.19 0.68
N PHE A 28 0.26 -8.44 0.34
CA PHE A 28 0.29 -7.52 -0.80
C PHE A 28 1.41 -7.85 -1.75
N LYS A 29 1.13 -7.70 -3.05
CA LYS A 29 2.12 -7.90 -4.13
C LYS A 29 2.04 -6.76 -5.12
N PHE A 30 3.17 -6.12 -5.40
CA PHE A 30 3.23 -5.04 -6.37
C PHE A 30 2.91 -5.56 -7.78
N VAL A 31 2.08 -4.80 -8.51
CA VAL A 31 1.70 -5.12 -9.89
C VAL A 31 2.40 -4.17 -10.86
N ARG A 32 2.11 -2.87 -10.74
CA ARG A 32 2.66 -1.83 -11.63
C ARG A 32 2.42 -0.42 -11.10
N LYS A 33 3.12 0.54 -11.70
CA LYS A 33 2.90 1.98 -11.55
C LYS A 33 2.14 2.52 -12.77
N GLU A 34 1.21 3.44 -12.55
CA GLU A 34 0.46 4.16 -13.58
C GLU A 34 0.37 5.65 -13.21
N GLY A 35 1.37 6.43 -13.62
CA GLY A 35 1.51 7.82 -13.19
C GLY A 35 1.76 7.93 -11.69
N ILE A 36 0.84 8.54 -10.95
CA ILE A 36 0.90 8.61 -9.47
C ILE A 36 0.29 7.40 -8.78
N LYS A 37 -0.30 6.46 -9.54
CA LYS A 37 -0.96 5.27 -9.01
C LYS A 37 0.03 4.14 -8.87
N ILE A 38 -0.07 3.42 -7.77
CA ILE A 38 0.68 2.19 -7.49
C ILE A 38 -0.36 1.11 -7.20
N LEU A 39 -0.37 0.05 -8.00
CA LEU A 39 -1.36 -1.02 -7.90
C LEU A 39 -0.76 -2.24 -7.21
N PHE A 40 -1.52 -2.82 -6.28
CA PHE A 40 -1.17 -4.06 -5.60
C PHE A 40 -2.30 -5.09 -5.70
N GLU A 41 -1.91 -6.33 -5.92
CA GLU A 41 -2.74 -7.49 -5.60
C GLU A 41 -2.79 -7.67 -4.09
N CYS A 42 -3.91 -8.19 -3.58
CA CYS A 42 -4.10 -8.47 -2.18
C CYS A 42 -4.81 -9.81 -2.00
N SER A 43 -4.28 -10.66 -1.12
CA SER A 43 -4.86 -11.98 -0.81
C SER A 43 -5.94 -11.95 0.28
N LEU A 44 -6.08 -10.83 1.00
CA LEU A 44 -7.11 -10.67 2.03
C LEU A 44 -8.51 -10.61 1.41
N SER A 45 -9.45 -11.32 2.02
CA SER A 45 -10.86 -11.35 1.61
C SER A 45 -11.57 -10.01 1.84
N ASP A 46 -11.27 -9.34 2.95
CA ASP A 46 -11.77 -8.01 3.26
C ASP A 46 -10.84 -6.93 2.68
N GLN A 47 -11.19 -6.43 1.50
CA GLN A 47 -10.39 -5.41 0.82
C GLN A 47 -10.45 -4.04 1.49
N GLN A 48 -11.52 -3.71 2.22
CA GLN A 48 -11.60 -2.44 2.95
C GLN A 48 -10.64 -2.45 4.13
N ASN A 49 -10.61 -3.56 4.87
CA ASN A 49 -9.63 -3.77 5.92
C ASN A 49 -8.20 -3.78 5.34
N ALA A 50 -7.97 -4.42 4.20
CA ALA A 50 -6.66 -4.42 3.53
C ALA A 50 -6.18 -3.00 3.18
N ALA A 51 -7.06 -2.17 2.61
CA ALA A 51 -6.74 -0.77 2.31
C ALA A 51 -6.43 0.04 3.60
N ALA A 52 -7.15 -0.23 4.70
CA ALA A 52 -6.89 0.39 5.99
C ALA A 52 -5.53 -0.02 6.56
N ILE A 53 -5.18 -1.31 6.53
CA ILE A 53 -3.88 -1.83 6.95
C ILE A 53 -2.76 -1.17 6.15
N ALA A 54 -2.82 -1.21 4.82
CA ALA A 54 -1.80 -0.59 3.96
C ALA A 54 -1.62 0.90 4.26
N LYS A 55 -2.74 1.62 4.43
CA LYS A 55 -2.71 3.04 4.77
C LYS A 55 -2.05 3.30 6.12
N GLN A 56 -2.36 2.49 7.13
CA GLN A 56 -1.81 2.65 8.47
C GLN A 56 -0.32 2.31 8.49
N SER A 57 0.09 1.20 7.89
CA SER A 57 1.51 0.81 7.80
C SER A 57 2.37 1.88 7.12
N ILE A 58 1.87 2.54 6.07
CA ILE A 58 2.58 3.68 5.46
C ILE A 58 2.69 4.84 6.46
N LYS A 59 1.59 5.23 7.11
CA LYS A 59 1.57 6.35 8.09
C LYS A 59 2.47 6.12 9.30
N ASP A 60 2.69 4.87 9.69
CA ASP A 60 3.54 4.54 10.83
C ASP A 60 5.03 4.77 10.53
N THR A 61 5.42 4.86 9.26
CA THR A 61 6.78 5.22 8.86
C THR A 61 7.03 6.73 8.94
N GLU A 62 8.28 7.13 9.22
CA GLU A 62 8.68 8.55 9.19
C GLU A 62 8.42 9.21 7.83
N LEU A 63 8.54 8.43 6.75
CA LEU A 63 8.26 8.88 5.40
C LEU A 63 6.76 9.15 5.18
N GLY A 64 5.89 8.21 5.56
CA GLY A 64 4.46 8.34 5.33
C GLY A 64 3.82 9.48 6.12
N LYS A 65 4.41 9.89 7.25
CA LYS A 65 3.96 11.07 8.02
C LYS A 65 4.06 12.38 7.24
N VAL A 66 5.01 12.49 6.31
CA VAL A 66 5.27 13.72 5.54
C VAL A 66 4.78 13.66 4.10
N LEU A 67 4.33 12.49 3.63
CA LEU A 67 3.82 12.32 2.28
C LEU A 67 2.32 12.59 2.20
N TYR A 68 1.89 13.24 1.12
CA TYR A 68 0.48 13.26 0.73
C TYR A 68 0.19 12.04 -0.14
N PHE A 69 -0.65 11.13 0.37
CA PHE A 69 -1.05 9.92 -0.35
C PHE A 69 -2.48 9.49 0.00
N GLY A 70 -3.07 8.69 -0.87
CA GLY A 70 -4.39 8.07 -0.68
C GLY A 70 -4.34 6.58 -0.95
N VAL A 71 -5.21 5.81 -0.28
CA VAL A 71 -5.37 4.37 -0.50
C VAL A 71 -6.85 4.11 -0.75
N SER A 72 -7.17 3.33 -1.78
CA SER A 72 -8.54 2.97 -2.17
C SER A 72 -8.62 1.52 -2.60
N VAL A 73 -9.78 0.92 -2.37
CA VAL A 73 -10.14 -0.39 -2.93
C VAL A 73 -10.48 -0.23 -4.41
N GLN A 74 -10.06 -1.21 -5.22
CA GLN A 74 -10.42 -1.34 -6.62
C GLN A 74 -11.18 -2.64 -6.86
#